data_AF-G0EPJ5-F1
#
_entry.id   AF-G0EPJ5-F1
#
_cell.length_a   1.000
_cell.length_b   1.000
_cell.length_c   1.000
_cell.angle_alpha   90.00
_cell.angle_beta   90.00
_cell.angle_gamma   90.00
#
_symmetry.space_group_name_H-M   'P 1'
#
loop_
_entity.id
_entity.type
_entity.pdbx_description
1 polymer ?
#
loop_
_entity_poly.entity_id
_entity_poly.type
_entity_poly.pdbx_seq_one_letter_code
_entity_poly.pdbx_strand_id
1 'polypeptide(L)'
;MKYLLILFLSIIIFSCSNNNNNNKESNNNNTDKAAINIDDSKDINQTEQSNTDDKDNKSNNSSINTNETEETTYYSYTDEEIVSFIESGDFQTIKKLIESKSLDVNYNLEIDEYSKSTPLIKAIEYKQTDIINYLLENNADVNLTLGYSTPLTEAMYDEELVRKLIDLGADVNLPAQSGFTPLMASHNNIAIAELLIEKGADIEAKDDYGINALVYASSDENEEMVKFLLAKGADANTVCEIENEDMVISPTPLMNAAYNGNINIINMLLENGADINYTTDFGTTPLMMAASFNHFEAVKVLLENNADTSITDEDGRTALDWAKLENFEDIVELLEEYN
;
A
#
# COMPACT_ATOMS: atom_id res chain seq x y z
N MET A 1 0.65 -26.89 -3.06
CA MET A 1 1.12 -25.94 -4.09
C MET A 1 0.01 -25.15 -4.76
N LYS A 2 -1.12 -25.73 -5.21
CA LYS A 2 -2.31 -24.94 -5.63
C LYS A 2 -2.75 -23.91 -4.58
N TYR A 3 -2.77 -24.32 -3.31
CA TYR A 3 -3.02 -23.41 -2.18
C TYR A 3 -1.85 -22.48 -1.86
N LEU A 4 -0.62 -22.81 -2.28
CA LEU A 4 0.55 -21.98 -2.05
C LEU A 4 0.56 -20.86 -3.10
N LEU A 5 0.49 -21.14 -4.41
CA LEU A 5 0.34 -20.13 -5.49
C LEU A 5 -0.92 -19.27 -5.40
N ILE A 6 -2.07 -19.84 -5.00
CA ILE A 6 -3.30 -19.08 -4.76
C ILE A 6 -3.21 -18.25 -3.45
N LEU A 7 -2.49 -18.71 -2.41
CA LEU A 7 -2.14 -17.84 -1.27
C LEU A 7 -1.14 -16.74 -1.68
N PHE A 8 -0.17 -17.06 -2.54
CA PHE A 8 1.00 -16.23 -2.86
C PHE A 8 0.65 -14.88 -3.48
N LEU A 9 -0.40 -14.82 -4.30
CA LEU A 9 -0.88 -13.57 -4.90
C LEU A 9 -2.17 -13.06 -4.27
N SER A 10 -2.86 -13.86 -3.45
CA SER A 10 -3.90 -13.29 -2.58
C SER A 10 -3.32 -12.24 -1.66
N ILE A 11 -2.02 -12.25 -1.34
CA ILE A 11 -1.30 -11.22 -0.55
C ILE A 11 -0.98 -9.97 -1.39
N ILE A 12 -0.59 -10.12 -2.66
CA ILE A 12 -0.38 -8.98 -3.56
C ILE A 12 -1.73 -8.31 -3.89
N ILE A 13 -2.74 -9.12 -4.24
CA ILE A 13 -4.11 -8.67 -4.46
C ILE A 13 -4.75 -8.18 -3.14
N PHE A 14 -4.52 -8.80 -1.97
CA PHE A 14 -5.01 -8.25 -0.69
C PHE A 14 -4.29 -6.97 -0.32
N SER A 15 -3.00 -6.80 -0.60
CA SER A 15 -2.28 -5.56 -0.28
C SER A 15 -2.72 -4.42 -1.22
N CYS A 16 -2.98 -4.72 -2.51
CA CYS A 16 -3.63 -3.78 -3.42
C CYS A 16 -5.11 -3.52 -3.08
N SER A 17 -5.84 -4.53 -2.61
CA SER A 17 -7.30 -4.47 -2.41
C SER A 17 -7.74 -4.05 -1.00
N ASN A 18 -6.92 -4.25 0.05
CA ASN A 18 -7.21 -3.73 1.41
C ASN A 18 -7.00 -2.22 1.53
N ASN A 19 -6.19 -1.61 0.66
CA ASN A 19 -6.14 -0.15 0.55
C ASN A 19 -7.39 0.45 -0.11
N ASN A 20 -8.26 -0.37 -0.70
CA ASN A 20 -9.47 0.06 -1.40
C ASN A 20 -10.80 -0.28 -0.70
N ASN A 21 -10.80 -0.96 0.45
CA ASN A 21 -12.04 -1.41 1.12
C ASN A 21 -12.11 -1.07 2.62
N ASN A 22 -12.00 0.22 2.95
CA ASN A 22 -12.63 0.75 4.16
C ASN A 22 -13.84 1.61 3.78
N ASN A 23 -14.86 0.96 3.21
CA ASN A 23 -16.20 1.52 3.13
C ASN A 23 -17.26 0.42 3.34
N LYS A 24 -17.74 0.36 4.58
CA LYS A 24 -19.03 -0.17 5.04
C LYS A 24 -19.48 -1.52 4.46
N GLU A 25 -19.35 -2.57 5.26
CA GLU A 25 -20.47 -3.46 5.52
C GLU A 25 -20.47 -3.94 6.97
N SER A 26 -21.36 -3.35 7.76
CA SER A 26 -21.91 -4.00 8.94
C SER A 26 -22.53 -5.32 8.53
N ASN A 27 -22.15 -6.44 9.16
CA ASN A 27 -23.12 -7.41 9.64
C ASN A 27 -22.49 -8.46 10.57
N ASN A 28 -23.18 -8.61 11.70
CA ASN A 28 -23.13 -9.73 12.63
C ASN A 28 -22.94 -11.09 11.92
N ASN A 29 -22.15 -11.97 12.54
CA ASN A 29 -22.69 -13.21 13.08
C ASN A 29 -21.71 -13.91 14.02
N ASN A 30 -22.22 -14.20 15.22
CA ASN A 30 -21.81 -15.32 16.06
C ASN A 30 -21.56 -16.59 15.21
N THR A 31 -20.53 -17.35 15.54
CA THR A 31 -20.70 -18.72 16.02
C THR A 31 -19.41 -19.28 16.58
N ASP A 32 -19.53 -19.80 17.80
CA ASP A 32 -18.79 -20.91 18.42
C ASP A 32 -17.69 -21.59 17.58
N LYS A 33 -16.50 -21.71 18.18
CA LYS A 33 -15.97 -23.04 18.56
C LYS A 33 -14.69 -23.00 19.37
N ALA A 34 -14.79 -23.69 20.50
CA ALA A 34 -13.85 -24.68 21.01
C ALA A 34 -12.46 -24.21 21.48
N ALA A 35 -12.41 -24.07 22.80
CA ALA A 35 -11.29 -24.35 23.68
C ALA A 35 -10.35 -25.46 23.16
N ILE A 36 -9.05 -25.16 23.19
CA ILE A 36 -8.02 -26.17 23.46
C ILE A 36 -7.21 -25.67 24.65
N ASN A 37 -7.42 -26.38 25.74
CA ASN A 37 -6.70 -26.32 26.98
C ASN A 37 -5.40 -27.13 26.79
N ILE A 38 -4.24 -26.52 27.04
CA ILE A 38 -3.02 -27.27 27.40
C ILE A 38 -2.51 -26.63 28.68
N ASP A 39 -2.93 -27.24 29.78
CA ASP A 39 -2.26 -27.20 31.06
C ASP A 39 -1.05 -28.12 30.95
N ASP A 40 0.14 -27.63 31.31
CA ASP A 40 1.12 -28.47 31.99
C ASP A 40 2.18 -27.60 32.70
N SER A 41 1.94 -27.45 34.00
CA SER A 41 2.90 -27.84 35.04
C SER A 41 4.00 -26.85 35.49
N LYS A 42 3.78 -26.40 36.73
CA LYS A 42 4.60 -26.67 37.94
C LYS A 42 5.89 -25.88 38.26
N ASP A 43 5.90 -25.53 39.56
CA ASP A 43 7.00 -25.40 40.52
C ASP A 43 7.78 -24.07 40.52
N ILE A 44 7.57 -23.16 41.49
CA ILE A 44 7.87 -23.14 42.96
C ILE A 44 9.31 -22.66 43.28
N ASN A 45 9.37 -21.73 44.27
CA ASN A 45 10.50 -21.19 45.07
C ASN A 45 11.14 -19.90 44.55
N GLN A 46 10.95 -18.74 45.21
CA GLN A 46 11.30 -18.28 46.56
C GLN A 46 12.56 -17.38 46.53
N THR A 47 12.32 -16.14 46.99
CA THR A 47 13.22 -15.25 47.75
C THR A 47 14.58 -14.86 47.17
N GLU A 48 14.76 -13.56 46.94
CA GLU A 48 15.77 -12.80 47.69
C GLU A 48 15.47 -11.30 47.66
N GLN A 49 15.65 -10.68 48.81
CA GLN A 49 15.39 -9.28 49.12
C GLN A 49 16.75 -8.65 49.43
N SER A 50 17.19 -7.64 48.67
CA SER A 50 18.14 -6.66 49.18
C SER A 50 18.02 -5.33 48.44
N ASN A 51 17.97 -4.27 49.26
CA ASN A 51 17.85 -2.86 48.91
C ASN A 51 19.14 -2.33 48.27
N THR A 52 18.99 -1.34 47.38
CA THR A 52 19.82 -0.12 47.39
C THR A 52 19.03 1.06 46.80
N ASP A 53 19.25 2.21 47.41
CA ASP A 53 18.48 3.46 47.34
C ASP A 53 18.64 4.27 46.04
N ASP A 54 17.70 5.20 45.87
CA ASP A 54 17.88 6.59 45.38
C ASP A 54 18.22 6.86 43.90
N LYS A 55 17.21 7.28 43.11
CA LYS A 55 16.98 8.70 42.70
C LYS A 55 16.01 8.86 41.53
N ASP A 56 14.97 9.65 41.79
CA ASP A 56 14.34 10.68 40.95
C ASP A 56 14.37 10.54 39.41
N ASN A 57 13.19 10.36 38.79
CA ASN A 57 12.56 11.43 37.99
C ASN A 57 11.13 11.05 37.56
N LYS A 58 10.12 11.40 38.38
CA LYS A 58 8.75 11.61 37.91
C LYS A 58 8.62 13.08 37.55
N SER A 59 8.50 13.38 36.26
CA SER A 59 8.02 14.67 35.75
C SER A 59 6.63 14.42 35.16
N ASN A 60 5.58 14.61 35.94
CA ASN A 60 4.87 15.88 36.17
C ASN A 60 3.68 16.02 35.22
N ASN A 61 2.65 15.25 35.56
CA ASN A 61 1.28 15.69 35.42
C ASN A 61 1.05 16.76 36.50
N SER A 62 1.09 18.04 36.14
CA SER A 62 0.70 19.11 37.07
C SER A 62 0.00 20.25 36.34
N SER A 63 -1.26 20.44 36.75
CA SER A 63 -2.11 21.59 36.56
C SER A 63 -1.35 22.92 36.56
N ILE A 64 -1.60 23.74 35.54
CA ILE A 64 -1.00 25.07 35.42
C ILE A 64 -1.84 26.08 36.22
N ASN A 65 -1.12 26.83 37.05
CA ASN A 65 -1.59 27.88 37.93
C ASN A 65 -2.08 29.11 37.15
N THR A 66 -3.15 29.71 37.66
CA THR A 66 -3.87 30.89 37.17
C THR A 66 -3.03 32.17 37.30
N ASN A 67 -2.97 32.96 36.24
CA ASN A 67 -2.91 34.42 36.33
C ASN A 67 -3.74 35.02 35.19
N GLU A 68 -4.73 35.81 35.59
CA GLU A 68 -5.74 36.50 34.79
C GLU A 68 -5.12 37.43 33.75
N THR A 69 -5.52 37.30 32.48
CA THR A 69 -6.27 38.33 31.71
C THR A 69 -6.55 37.80 30.30
N GLU A 70 -7.83 37.82 29.93
CA GLU A 70 -8.53 37.27 28.74
C GLU A 70 -9.22 35.93 29.06
N GLU A 71 -10.56 35.97 29.21
CA GLU A 71 -11.42 34.78 29.27
C GLU A 71 -11.39 34.08 27.90
N THR A 72 -10.30 33.37 27.62
CA THR A 72 -10.31 32.31 26.62
C THR A 72 -11.07 31.15 27.25
N THR A 73 -12.36 31.03 26.96
CA THR A 73 -13.12 29.81 27.28
C THR A 73 -12.48 28.65 26.53
N TYR A 74 -11.68 27.85 27.23
CA TYR A 74 -11.06 26.66 26.67
C TYR A 74 -12.16 25.61 26.49
N TYR A 75 -12.54 25.32 25.25
CA TYR A 75 -13.46 24.24 24.98
C TYR A 75 -12.66 22.93 25.03
N SER A 76 -12.94 22.06 26.01
CA SER A 76 -12.36 20.72 26.04
C SER A 76 -13.24 19.79 25.21
N TYR A 77 -12.74 19.39 24.04
CA TYR A 77 -13.33 18.33 23.22
C TYR A 77 -12.38 17.13 23.21
N THR A 78 -12.93 15.93 23.08
CA THR A 78 -12.13 14.73 22.83
C THR A 78 -11.68 14.70 21.37
N ASP A 79 -10.65 13.91 21.08
CA ASP A 79 -10.19 13.69 19.70
C ASP A 79 -11.31 13.11 18.83
N GLU A 80 -12.14 12.21 19.38
CA GLU A 80 -13.33 11.64 18.73
C GLU A 80 -14.37 12.72 18.36
N GLU A 81 -14.62 13.68 19.26
CA GLU A 81 -15.52 14.81 18.99
C GLU A 81 -14.96 15.71 17.88
N ILE A 82 -13.66 16.02 17.93
CA ILE A 82 -12.99 16.81 16.89
C ILE A 82 -13.10 16.12 15.52
N VAL A 83 -12.83 14.81 15.47
CA VAL A 83 -12.99 14.01 14.25
C VAL A 83 -14.43 14.03 13.75
N SER A 84 -15.43 13.91 14.64
CA SER A 84 -16.84 13.99 14.27
C SER A 84 -17.23 15.35 13.68
N PHE A 85 -16.68 16.45 14.21
CA PHE A 85 -16.88 17.79 13.63
C PHE A 85 -16.23 17.91 12.25
N ILE A 86 -15.04 17.32 12.04
CA ILE A 86 -14.42 17.27 10.72
C ILE A 86 -15.29 16.42 9.78
N GLU A 87 -15.62 15.18 10.13
CA GLU A 87 -16.42 14.26 9.33
C GLU A 87 -17.77 14.86 8.90
N SER A 88 -18.44 15.57 9.81
CA SER A 88 -19.72 16.23 9.53
C SER A 88 -19.60 17.55 8.75
N GLY A 89 -18.38 18.07 8.58
CA GLY A 89 -18.13 19.35 7.92
C GLY A 89 -18.53 20.56 8.77
N ASP A 90 -18.51 20.45 10.11
CA ASP A 90 -18.79 21.56 11.01
C ASP A 90 -17.63 22.56 11.06
N PHE A 91 -17.51 23.30 9.95
CA PHE A 91 -16.48 24.29 9.73
C PHE A 91 -16.46 25.38 10.81
N GLN A 92 -17.62 25.80 11.31
CA GLN A 92 -17.68 26.88 12.31
C GLN A 92 -17.11 26.44 13.65
N THR A 93 -17.38 25.20 14.07
CA THR A 93 -16.79 24.64 15.28
C THR A 93 -15.28 24.48 15.14
N ILE A 94 -14.79 23.87 14.05
CA ILE A 94 -13.34 23.71 13.81
C ILE A 94 -12.62 25.06 13.76
N LYS A 95 -13.19 26.02 13.02
CA LYS A 95 -12.65 27.39 12.94
C LYS A 95 -12.51 28.01 14.33
N LYS A 96 -13.56 27.93 15.14
CA LYS A 96 -13.57 28.49 16.49
C LYS A 96 -12.52 27.83 17.40
N LEU A 97 -12.35 26.51 17.28
CA LEU A 97 -11.34 25.76 18.05
C LEU A 97 -9.91 26.19 17.74
N ILE A 98 -9.62 26.43 16.46
CA ILE A 98 -8.30 26.92 16.02
C ILE A 98 -8.10 28.38 16.48
N GLU A 99 -9.09 29.24 16.30
CA GLU A 99 -9.02 30.66 16.73
C GLU A 99 -8.86 30.80 18.25
N SER A 100 -9.49 29.93 19.05
CA SER A 100 -9.34 29.90 20.50
C SER A 100 -8.08 29.19 20.99
N LYS A 101 -7.24 28.68 20.07
CA LYS A 101 -6.05 27.85 20.35
C LYS A 101 -6.37 26.59 21.16
N SER A 102 -7.61 26.10 21.06
CA SER A 102 -8.04 24.85 21.70
C SER A 102 -7.72 23.64 20.81
N LEU A 103 -7.48 23.85 19.52
CA LEU A 103 -6.97 22.86 18.58
C LEU A 103 -5.75 23.43 17.85
N ASP A 104 -4.62 22.75 17.94
CA ASP A 104 -3.46 22.99 17.07
C ASP A 104 -3.75 22.40 15.68
N VAL A 105 -3.44 23.12 14.60
CA VAL A 105 -3.69 22.63 13.23
C VAL A 105 -2.88 21.39 12.88
N ASN A 106 -1.76 21.16 13.57
CA ASN A 106 -0.87 20.02 13.47
C ASN A 106 -1.03 19.07 14.66
N TYR A 107 -2.16 19.16 15.36
CA TYR A 107 -2.47 18.30 16.48
C TYR A 107 -2.48 16.82 16.06
N ASN A 108 -2.06 15.96 16.98
CA ASN A 108 -2.04 14.52 16.79
C ASN A 108 -3.35 13.93 17.31
N LEU A 109 -4.31 13.72 16.43
CA LEU A 109 -5.61 13.12 16.78
C LEU A 109 -5.43 11.61 17.02
N GLU A 110 -5.76 11.15 18.22
CA GLU A 110 -5.92 9.73 18.53
C GLU A 110 -7.29 9.28 18.01
N ILE A 111 -7.30 8.47 16.95
CA ILE A 111 -8.52 7.97 16.33
C ILE A 111 -8.99 6.69 17.04
N ASP A 112 -8.04 5.79 17.29
CA ASP A 112 -8.23 4.58 18.09
C ASP A 112 -6.90 4.13 18.71
N GLU A 113 -6.88 2.97 19.38
CA GLU A 113 -5.68 2.42 20.05
C GLU A 113 -4.48 2.21 19.10
N TYR A 114 -4.73 2.09 17.79
CA TYR A 114 -3.75 1.72 16.77
C TYR A 114 -3.54 2.79 15.71
N SER A 115 -4.38 3.84 15.67
CA SER A 115 -4.38 4.82 14.59
C SER A 115 -4.39 6.27 15.06
N LYS A 116 -3.56 7.07 14.37
CA LYS A 116 -3.36 8.50 14.61
C LYS A 116 -3.53 9.25 13.30
N SER A 117 -3.87 10.53 13.36
CA SER A 117 -4.01 11.36 12.17
C SER A 117 -3.82 12.85 12.49
N THR A 118 -3.71 13.67 11.44
CA THR A 118 -3.81 15.14 11.57
C THR A 118 -5.23 15.60 11.24
N PRO A 119 -5.66 16.78 11.75
CA PRO A 119 -6.88 17.42 11.27
C PRO A 119 -6.92 17.58 9.76
N LEU A 120 -5.76 17.86 9.12
CA LEU A 120 -5.67 18.00 7.67
C LEU A 120 -5.93 16.68 6.93
N ILE A 121 -5.27 15.58 7.33
CA ILE A 121 -5.50 14.26 6.72
C ILE A 121 -6.97 13.87 6.86
N LYS A 122 -7.57 14.01 8.05
CA LYS A 122 -9.01 13.71 8.23
C LYS A 122 -9.91 14.60 7.40
N ALA A 123 -9.60 15.89 7.28
CA ALA A 123 -10.37 16.78 6.43
C ALA A 123 -10.29 16.37 4.94
N ILE A 124 -9.12 15.90 4.48
CA ILE A 124 -8.93 15.38 3.12
C ILE A 124 -9.66 14.04 2.92
N GLU A 125 -9.54 13.11 3.86
CA GLU A 125 -10.22 11.80 3.85
C GLU A 125 -11.74 11.97 3.73
N TYR A 126 -12.32 12.87 4.54
CA TYR A 126 -13.75 13.19 4.52
C TYR A 126 -14.14 14.22 3.45
N LYS A 127 -13.20 14.69 2.63
CA LYS A 127 -13.43 15.61 1.50
C LYS A 127 -14.06 16.94 1.91
N GLN A 128 -13.64 17.48 3.05
CA GLN A 128 -14.20 18.67 3.67
C GLN A 128 -13.50 19.94 3.22
N THR A 129 -13.80 20.39 1.99
CA THR A 129 -13.09 21.47 1.29
C THR A 129 -12.90 22.75 2.11
N ASP A 130 -13.93 23.23 2.81
CA ASP A 130 -13.84 24.45 3.62
C ASP A 130 -12.86 24.29 4.80
N ILE A 131 -12.87 23.12 5.44
CA ILE A 131 -11.97 22.78 6.54
C ILE A 131 -10.54 22.61 6.02
N ILE A 132 -10.35 21.87 4.92
CA ILE A 132 -9.04 21.70 4.26
C ILE A 132 -8.42 23.07 3.97
N ASN A 133 -9.17 23.95 3.30
CA ASN A 133 -8.67 25.28 2.93
C ASN A 133 -8.27 26.10 4.15
N TYR A 134 -9.10 26.09 5.19
CA TYR A 134 -8.83 26.83 6.41
C TYR A 134 -7.63 26.29 7.19
N LEU A 135 -7.45 24.98 7.25
CA LEU A 135 -6.27 24.37 7.88
C LEU A 135 -4.99 24.76 7.14
N LEU A 136 -5.00 24.70 5.80
CA LEU A 136 -3.86 25.12 4.97
C LEU A 136 -3.54 26.62 5.11
N GLU A 137 -4.56 27.48 5.18
CA GLU A 137 -4.40 28.93 5.43
C GLU A 137 -3.80 29.23 6.82
N ASN A 138 -3.97 28.32 7.77
CA ASN A 138 -3.41 28.42 9.13
C ASN A 138 -2.11 27.63 9.31
N ASN A 139 -1.40 27.32 8.21
CA ASN A 139 -0.11 26.62 8.20
C ASN A 139 -0.15 25.18 8.75
N ALA A 140 -1.21 24.43 8.45
CA ALA A 140 -1.16 22.98 8.59
C ALA A 140 0.01 22.42 7.75
N ASP A 141 0.81 21.56 8.37
CA ASP A 141 2.00 20.95 7.77
C ASP A 141 1.57 19.90 6.76
N VAL A 142 1.81 20.18 5.48
CA VAL A 142 1.46 19.32 4.34
C VAL A 142 2.32 18.05 4.26
N ASN A 143 3.37 17.94 5.08
CA ASN A 143 4.27 16.79 5.16
C ASN A 143 4.17 16.04 6.50
N LEU A 144 3.28 16.45 7.41
CA LEU A 144 3.15 15.77 8.69
C LEU A 144 2.48 14.41 8.51
N THR A 145 3.29 13.36 8.62
CA THR A 145 2.85 11.97 8.55
C THR A 145 2.37 11.50 9.93
N LEU A 146 1.08 11.22 10.06
CA LEU A 146 0.52 10.58 11.24
C LEU A 146 -0.45 9.47 10.80
N GLY A 147 -0.18 8.26 11.27
CA GLY A 147 -0.94 7.06 10.90
C GLY A 147 -0.47 6.44 9.59
N TYR A 148 -1.44 6.17 8.72
CA TYR A 148 -1.25 5.34 7.52
C TYR A 148 -0.95 6.13 6.25
N SER A 149 -1.22 7.45 6.22
CA SER A 149 -1.13 8.27 5.01
C SER A 149 -0.46 9.62 5.24
N THR A 150 -0.15 10.30 4.14
CA THR A 150 0.27 11.71 4.08
C THR A 150 -0.88 12.56 3.53
N PRO A 151 -0.90 13.88 3.76
CA PRO A 151 -1.88 14.76 3.11
C PRO A 151 -1.88 14.60 1.58
N LEU A 152 -0.70 14.44 0.97
CA LEU A 152 -0.57 14.28 -0.47
C LEU A 152 -1.15 12.96 -0.97
N THR A 153 -0.81 11.83 -0.35
CA THR A 153 -1.33 10.50 -0.74
C THR A 153 -2.84 10.40 -0.55
N GLU A 154 -3.39 11.05 0.48
CA GLU A 154 -4.85 11.07 0.73
C GLU A 154 -5.61 11.91 -0.31
N ALA A 155 -4.95 12.91 -0.90
CA ALA A 155 -5.55 13.84 -1.86
C ALA A 155 -5.64 13.32 -3.30
N MET A 156 -5.18 12.09 -3.59
CA MET A 156 -5.06 11.55 -4.97
C MET A 156 -6.39 11.46 -5.74
N TYR A 157 -7.53 11.67 -5.10
CA TYR A 157 -8.83 11.77 -5.75
C TYR A 157 -9.13 13.15 -6.37
N ASP A 158 -8.34 14.19 -6.05
CA ASP A 158 -8.57 15.58 -6.45
C ASP A 158 -7.28 16.22 -6.96
N GLU A 159 -7.18 16.40 -8.27
CA GLU A 159 -6.01 16.98 -8.94
C GLU A 159 -5.74 18.43 -8.50
N GLU A 160 -6.78 19.24 -8.26
CA GLU A 160 -6.60 20.63 -7.83
C GLU A 160 -6.02 20.69 -6.42
N LEU A 161 -6.51 19.83 -5.53
CA LEU A 161 -5.97 19.70 -4.18
C LEU A 161 -4.52 19.20 -4.19
N VAL A 162 -4.19 18.19 -5.00
CA VAL A 162 -2.80 17.72 -5.18
C VAL A 162 -1.90 18.86 -5.64
N ARG A 163 -2.31 19.64 -6.65
CA ARG A 163 -1.56 20.82 -7.12
C ARG A 163 -1.35 21.82 -5.99
N LYS A 164 -2.40 22.12 -5.23
CA LYS A 164 -2.34 23.04 -4.09
C LYS A 164 -1.37 22.56 -3.01
N LEU A 165 -1.39 21.28 -2.64
CA LEU A 165 -0.50 20.71 -1.64
C LEU A 165 0.97 20.77 -2.10
N ILE A 166 1.24 20.42 -3.37
CA ILE A 166 2.58 20.52 -3.96
C ILE A 166 3.07 21.98 -3.97
N ASP A 167 2.21 22.94 -4.35
CA ASP A 167 2.56 24.37 -4.35
C ASP A 167 2.83 24.91 -2.93
N LEU A 168 2.24 24.29 -1.90
CA LEU A 168 2.52 24.54 -0.49
C LEU A 168 3.75 23.80 0.05
N GLY A 169 4.44 23.02 -0.79
CA GLY A 169 5.68 22.34 -0.43
C GLY A 169 5.51 20.90 0.04
N ALA A 170 4.41 20.22 -0.35
CA ALA A 170 4.30 18.78 -0.15
C ALA A 170 5.44 18.05 -0.90
N ASP A 171 6.13 17.16 -0.20
CA ASP A 171 7.19 16.34 -0.75
C ASP A 171 6.56 15.19 -1.56
N VAL A 172 6.78 15.23 -2.87
CA VAL A 172 6.25 14.25 -3.83
C VAL A 172 6.84 12.85 -3.68
N ASN A 173 7.90 12.70 -2.87
CA ASN A 173 8.54 11.43 -2.57
C ASN A 173 8.29 10.96 -1.14
N LEU A 174 7.58 11.73 -0.31
CA LEU A 174 7.33 11.35 1.08
C LEU A 174 6.38 10.14 1.13
N PRO A 175 6.86 8.97 1.59
CA PRO A 175 6.02 7.78 1.62
C PRO A 175 5.00 7.87 2.76
N ALA A 176 3.85 7.28 2.51
CA ALA A 176 2.89 6.85 3.53
C ALA A 176 3.42 5.61 4.28
N GLN A 177 2.56 4.91 5.02
CA GLN A 177 2.98 3.69 5.71
C GLN A 177 3.50 2.65 4.70
N SER A 178 4.45 1.83 5.17
CA SER A 178 5.07 0.74 4.41
C SER A 178 5.81 1.20 3.15
N GLY A 179 6.30 2.45 3.12
CA GLY A 179 7.04 2.97 1.96
C GLY A 179 6.16 3.38 0.78
N PHE A 180 4.83 3.37 0.92
CA PHE A 180 3.90 3.62 -0.19
C PHE A 180 3.94 5.09 -0.66
N THR A 181 4.49 5.34 -1.84
CA THR A 181 4.77 6.70 -2.34
C THR A 181 3.55 7.38 -2.99
N PRO A 182 3.55 8.72 -3.13
CA PRO A 182 2.51 9.43 -3.87
C PRO A 182 2.33 8.94 -5.31
N LEU A 183 3.41 8.54 -6.00
CA LEU A 183 3.32 8.01 -7.36
C LEU A 183 2.58 6.66 -7.40
N MET A 184 2.83 5.77 -6.42
CA MET A 184 2.08 4.51 -6.29
C MET A 184 0.60 4.77 -5.95
N ALA A 185 0.33 5.78 -5.12
CA ALA A 185 -1.05 6.18 -4.79
C ALA A 185 -1.81 6.75 -6.00
N SER A 186 -1.11 7.23 -7.03
CA SER A 186 -1.70 7.77 -8.26
C SER A 186 -2.07 6.71 -9.32
N HIS A 187 -2.04 5.42 -8.99
CA HIS A 187 -2.17 4.28 -9.93
C HIS A 187 -3.39 4.33 -10.89
N ASN A 188 -4.45 5.08 -10.56
CA ASN A 188 -5.64 5.25 -11.40
C ASN A 188 -5.81 6.66 -12.01
N ASN A 189 -4.84 7.56 -11.85
CA ASN A 189 -4.94 8.93 -12.36
C ASN A 189 -3.64 9.37 -13.06
N ILE A 190 -3.62 9.25 -14.39
CA ILE A 190 -2.48 9.62 -15.24
C ILE A 190 -2.13 11.10 -15.10
N ALA A 191 -3.11 12.00 -14.95
CA ALA A 191 -2.84 13.43 -14.84
C ALA A 191 -2.09 13.77 -13.54
N ILE A 192 -2.46 13.11 -12.43
CA ILE A 192 -1.75 13.24 -11.16
C ILE A 192 -0.37 12.57 -11.24
N ALA A 193 -0.27 11.37 -11.80
CA ALA A 193 1.02 10.69 -11.98
C ALA A 193 1.99 11.55 -12.82
N GLU A 194 1.51 12.17 -13.89
CA GLU A 194 2.27 13.10 -14.71
C GLU A 194 2.74 14.32 -13.92
N LEU A 195 1.84 14.95 -13.16
CA LEU A 195 2.22 16.05 -12.28
C LEU A 195 3.30 15.65 -11.27
N LEU A 196 3.17 14.49 -10.63
CA LEU A 196 4.14 14.00 -9.64
C LEU A 196 5.53 13.79 -10.28
N ILE A 197 5.59 13.12 -11.43
CA ILE A 197 6.85 12.90 -12.17
C ILE A 197 7.46 14.23 -12.61
N GLU A 198 6.66 15.18 -13.12
CA GLU A 198 7.13 16.53 -13.48
C GLU A 198 7.72 17.30 -12.30
N LYS A 199 7.25 16.99 -11.08
CA LYS A 199 7.72 17.60 -9.83
C LYS A 199 8.84 16.81 -9.16
N GLY A 200 9.33 15.74 -9.79
CA GLY A 200 10.49 14.98 -9.34
C GLY A 200 10.16 13.77 -8.47
N ALA A 201 8.95 13.20 -8.59
CA ALA A 201 8.68 11.89 -8.03
C ALA A 201 9.63 10.84 -8.64
N ASP A 202 10.21 10.00 -7.80
CA ASP A 202 11.08 8.91 -8.23
C ASP A 202 10.24 7.77 -8.80
N ILE A 203 10.37 7.55 -10.10
CA ILE A 203 9.63 6.51 -10.83
C ILE A 203 10.02 5.09 -10.40
N GLU A 204 11.23 4.93 -9.85
CA GLU A 204 11.76 3.65 -9.39
C GLU A 204 11.67 3.46 -7.87
N ALA A 205 11.04 4.39 -7.16
CA ALA A 205 10.81 4.21 -5.73
C ALA A 205 10.06 2.89 -5.47
N LYS A 206 10.53 2.15 -4.48
CA LYS A 206 9.94 0.89 -4.03
C LYS A 206 9.39 1.08 -2.61
N ASP A 207 8.28 0.41 -2.34
CA ASP A 207 7.73 0.30 -1.00
C ASP A 207 8.52 -0.73 -0.17
N ASP A 208 8.10 -0.97 1.07
CA ASP A 208 8.77 -1.91 1.99
C ASP A 208 8.69 -3.38 1.50
N TYR A 209 7.89 -3.68 0.47
CA TYR A 209 7.78 -4.99 -0.18
C TYR A 209 8.51 -5.06 -1.53
N GLY A 210 9.28 -4.02 -1.86
CA GLY A 210 10.00 -3.93 -3.13
C GLY A 210 9.10 -3.65 -4.34
N ILE A 211 7.86 -3.21 -4.13
CA ILE A 211 6.88 -2.95 -5.20
C ILE A 211 6.98 -1.49 -5.64
N ASN A 212 7.14 -1.24 -6.94
CA ASN A 212 7.11 0.10 -7.53
C ASN A 212 5.78 0.37 -8.27
N ALA A 213 5.59 1.60 -8.75
CA ALA A 213 4.36 2.02 -9.44
C ALA A 213 4.06 1.18 -10.70
N LEU A 214 5.07 0.73 -11.45
CA LEU A 214 4.87 -0.09 -12.65
C LEU A 214 4.35 -1.48 -12.31
N VAL A 215 4.84 -2.07 -11.21
CA VAL A 215 4.35 -3.36 -10.73
C VAL A 215 2.89 -3.25 -10.26
N TYR A 216 2.54 -2.21 -9.50
CA TYR A 216 1.15 -1.96 -9.11
C TYR A 216 0.23 -1.88 -10.34
N ALA A 217 0.58 -1.02 -11.31
CA ALA A 217 -0.18 -0.86 -12.55
C ALA A 217 -0.34 -2.16 -13.34
N SER A 218 0.70 -3.00 -13.38
CA SER A 218 0.67 -4.30 -14.07
C SER A 218 -0.21 -5.33 -13.35
N SER A 219 -0.21 -5.31 -12.02
CA SER A 219 -0.99 -6.20 -11.17
C SER A 219 -2.48 -5.86 -11.21
N ASP A 220 -2.79 -4.56 -11.27
CA ASP A 220 -4.15 -4.01 -11.37
C ASP A 220 -4.70 -4.04 -12.81
N GLU A 221 -3.95 -4.59 -13.77
CA GLU A 221 -4.29 -4.66 -15.20
C GLU A 221 -4.54 -3.27 -15.83
N ASN A 222 -3.94 -2.22 -15.28
CA ASN A 222 -4.10 -0.85 -15.76
C ASN A 222 -3.15 -0.56 -16.94
N GLU A 223 -3.60 -0.95 -18.15
CA GLU A 223 -2.86 -0.76 -19.40
C GLU A 223 -2.42 0.69 -19.65
N GLU A 224 -3.28 1.67 -19.34
CA GLU A 224 -2.96 3.09 -19.57
C GLU A 224 -1.83 3.56 -18.65
N MET A 225 -1.84 3.16 -17.38
CA MET A 225 -0.79 3.48 -16.42
C MET A 225 0.52 2.75 -16.74
N VAL A 226 0.47 1.47 -17.10
CA VAL A 226 1.66 0.74 -17.57
C VAL A 226 2.29 1.45 -18.76
N LYS A 227 1.50 1.79 -19.77
CA LYS A 227 1.97 2.51 -20.96
C LYS A 227 2.61 3.84 -20.59
N PHE A 228 1.96 4.59 -19.70
CA PHE A 228 2.44 5.89 -19.25
C PHE A 228 3.78 5.79 -18.50
N LEU A 229 3.89 4.88 -17.53
CA LEU A 229 5.11 4.71 -16.72
C LEU A 229 6.30 4.27 -17.59
N LEU A 230 6.09 3.29 -18.49
CA LEU A 230 7.12 2.87 -19.44
C LEU A 230 7.55 4.02 -20.35
N ALA A 231 6.60 4.84 -20.84
CA ALA A 231 6.91 6.01 -21.66
C ALA A 231 7.67 7.11 -20.89
N LYS A 232 7.54 7.16 -19.55
CA LYS A 232 8.32 8.04 -18.66
C LYS A 232 9.66 7.42 -18.23
N GLY A 233 9.97 6.21 -18.69
CA GLY A 233 11.27 5.56 -18.50
C GLY A 233 11.34 4.59 -17.32
N ALA A 234 10.20 4.07 -16.84
CA ALA A 234 10.18 3.02 -15.82
C ALA A 234 10.91 1.76 -16.32
N ASP A 235 11.69 1.13 -15.45
CA ASP A 235 12.40 -0.11 -15.78
C ASP A 235 11.43 -1.30 -15.88
N ALA A 236 11.25 -1.82 -17.10
CA ALA A 236 10.43 -2.99 -17.37
C ALA A 236 10.94 -4.28 -16.70
N ASN A 237 12.20 -4.29 -16.25
CA ASN A 237 12.85 -5.39 -15.54
C ASN A 237 12.90 -5.19 -14.03
N THR A 238 12.15 -4.24 -13.48
CA THR A 238 12.02 -4.10 -12.02
C THR A 238 11.57 -5.42 -11.40
N VAL A 239 12.16 -5.73 -10.24
CA VAL A 239 11.95 -6.97 -9.50
C VAL A 239 11.40 -6.63 -8.13
N CYS A 240 10.33 -7.30 -7.73
CA CYS A 240 9.82 -7.22 -6.36
C CYS A 240 10.69 -8.04 -5.41
N GLU A 241 10.73 -7.65 -4.13
CA GLU A 241 11.46 -8.37 -3.08
C GLU A 241 10.45 -8.72 -1.99
N ILE A 242 9.52 -9.61 -2.33
CA ILE A 242 8.47 -10.01 -1.39
C ILE A 242 9.06 -11.11 -0.52
N GLU A 243 9.54 -10.71 0.66
CA GLU A 243 9.96 -11.61 1.72
C GLU A 243 8.78 -11.88 2.67
N ASN A 244 8.42 -13.15 2.85
CA ASN A 244 7.65 -13.58 4.02
C ASN A 244 8.37 -14.76 4.70
N GLU A 245 7.99 -15.09 5.93
CA GLU A 245 8.68 -16.08 6.78
C GLU A 245 8.87 -17.45 6.11
N ASP A 246 8.07 -17.76 5.08
CA ASP A 246 8.07 -19.04 4.37
C ASP A 246 8.61 -18.95 2.93
N MET A 247 8.84 -17.76 2.36
CA MET A 247 9.11 -17.63 0.93
C MET A 247 9.65 -16.25 0.49
N VAL A 248 10.62 -16.27 -0.44
CA VAL A 248 11.04 -15.09 -1.22
C VAL A 248 10.54 -15.26 -2.65
N ILE A 249 9.60 -14.41 -3.10
CA ILE A 249 9.24 -14.33 -4.52
C ILE A 249 9.64 -12.98 -5.07
N SER A 250 10.26 -13.05 -6.25
CA SER A 250 10.77 -11.88 -6.95
C SER A 250 10.15 -11.73 -8.33
N PRO A 251 8.81 -11.53 -8.43
CA PRO A 251 8.15 -11.36 -9.71
C PRO A 251 8.55 -10.05 -10.40
N THR A 252 8.51 -10.08 -11.73
CA THR A 252 8.62 -8.88 -12.58
C THR A 252 7.22 -8.45 -13.05
N PRO A 253 7.05 -7.21 -13.56
CA PRO A 253 5.81 -6.79 -14.23
C PRO A 253 5.33 -7.79 -15.29
N LEU A 254 6.26 -8.40 -16.04
CA LEU A 254 5.94 -9.36 -17.11
C LEU A 254 5.36 -10.65 -16.54
N MET A 255 5.85 -11.11 -15.39
CA MET A 255 5.28 -12.27 -14.68
C MET A 255 3.86 -11.99 -14.19
N ASN A 256 3.59 -10.80 -13.66
CA ASN A 256 2.23 -10.42 -13.23
C ASN A 256 1.27 -10.34 -14.43
N ALA A 257 1.73 -9.76 -15.54
CA ALA A 257 0.96 -9.71 -16.79
C ALA A 257 0.67 -11.11 -17.36
N ALA A 258 1.65 -12.02 -17.30
CA ALA A 258 1.50 -13.42 -17.71
C ALA A 258 0.55 -14.21 -16.80
N TYR A 259 0.63 -13.97 -15.48
CA TYR A 259 -0.29 -14.54 -14.49
C TYR A 259 -1.74 -14.09 -14.69
N ASN A 260 -1.97 -12.83 -15.09
CA ASN A 260 -3.30 -12.31 -15.41
C ASN A 260 -3.74 -12.64 -16.85
N GLY A 261 -2.81 -13.10 -17.70
CA GLY A 261 -3.05 -13.31 -19.13
C GLY A 261 -3.29 -12.02 -19.92
N ASN A 262 -2.85 -10.87 -19.42
CA ASN A 262 -3.06 -9.58 -20.06
C ASN A 262 -2.07 -9.37 -21.23
N ILE A 263 -2.53 -9.67 -22.43
CA ILE A 263 -1.73 -9.63 -23.66
C ILE A 263 -1.20 -8.23 -23.99
N ASN A 264 -1.99 -7.19 -23.72
CA ASN A 264 -1.59 -5.82 -24.02
C ASN A 264 -0.42 -5.40 -23.13
N ILE A 265 -0.49 -5.70 -21.83
CA ILE A 265 0.60 -5.43 -20.89
C ILE A 265 1.84 -6.26 -21.22
N ILE A 266 1.69 -7.56 -21.56
CA ILE A 266 2.80 -8.41 -22.01
C ILE A 266 3.53 -7.77 -23.19
N ASN A 267 2.79 -7.38 -24.24
CA ASN A 267 3.38 -6.76 -25.42
C ASN A 267 4.09 -5.45 -25.07
N MET A 268 3.47 -4.56 -24.29
CA MET A 268 4.09 -3.30 -23.89
C MET A 268 5.39 -3.51 -23.11
N LEU A 269 5.42 -4.48 -22.19
CA LEU A 269 6.62 -4.79 -21.40
C LEU A 269 7.74 -5.37 -22.28
N LEU A 270 7.42 -6.31 -23.18
CA LEU A 270 8.38 -6.89 -24.12
C LEU A 270 8.94 -5.83 -25.09
N GLU A 271 8.09 -4.94 -25.61
CA GLU A 271 8.50 -3.80 -26.45
C GLU A 271 9.45 -2.85 -25.73
N ASN A 272 9.36 -2.78 -24.39
CA ASN A 272 10.24 -1.98 -23.53
C ASN A 272 11.39 -2.80 -22.91
N GLY A 273 11.67 -4.00 -23.45
CA GLY A 273 12.86 -4.77 -23.12
C GLY A 273 12.77 -5.57 -21.81
N ALA A 274 11.56 -5.93 -21.36
CA ALA A 274 11.39 -6.91 -20.30
C ALA A 274 12.04 -8.26 -20.68
N ASP A 275 12.74 -8.87 -19.74
CA ASP A 275 13.37 -10.18 -19.91
C ASP A 275 12.29 -11.27 -19.90
N ILE A 276 12.00 -11.78 -21.09
CA ILE A 276 11.01 -12.83 -21.33
C ILE A 276 11.35 -14.15 -20.61
N ASN A 277 12.61 -14.36 -20.27
CA ASN A 277 13.13 -15.58 -19.65
C ASN A 277 13.62 -15.35 -18.21
N TYR A 278 13.27 -14.22 -17.60
CA TYR A 278 13.58 -13.98 -16.19
C TYR A 278 13.05 -15.13 -15.33
N THR A 279 13.86 -15.56 -14.37
CA THR A 279 13.52 -16.63 -13.42
C THR A 279 13.49 -16.07 -12.01
N THR A 280 12.44 -16.41 -11.26
CA THR A 280 12.44 -16.22 -9.79
C THR A 280 13.45 -17.16 -9.12
N ASP A 281 13.64 -17.02 -7.81
CA ASP A 281 14.46 -17.94 -7.02
C ASP A 281 13.99 -19.41 -7.08
N PHE A 282 12.72 -19.65 -7.41
CA PHE A 282 12.14 -20.97 -7.64
C PHE A 282 12.24 -21.45 -9.09
N GLY A 283 12.92 -20.69 -9.96
CA GLY A 283 13.05 -20.98 -11.39
C GLY A 283 11.76 -20.74 -12.19
N THR A 284 10.74 -20.08 -11.62
CA THR A 284 9.50 -19.79 -12.33
C THR A 284 9.72 -18.71 -13.39
N THR A 285 9.23 -18.92 -14.61
CA THR A 285 9.29 -17.95 -15.73
C THR A 285 7.92 -17.35 -16.04
N PRO A 286 7.83 -16.23 -16.82
CA PRO A 286 6.55 -15.73 -17.31
C PRO A 286 5.76 -16.77 -18.11
N LEU A 287 6.44 -17.59 -18.94
CA LEU A 287 5.81 -18.65 -19.72
C LEU A 287 5.18 -19.72 -18.81
N MET A 288 5.86 -20.11 -17.73
CA MET A 288 5.29 -21.03 -16.74
C MET A 288 4.05 -20.44 -16.07
N MET A 289 4.06 -19.15 -15.70
CA MET A 289 2.89 -18.47 -15.13
C MET A 289 1.70 -18.53 -16.10
N ALA A 290 1.88 -18.10 -17.35
CA ALA A 290 0.79 -18.14 -18.33
C ALA A 290 0.25 -19.57 -18.57
N ALA A 291 1.15 -20.56 -18.60
CA ALA A 291 0.79 -21.97 -18.80
C ALA A 291 0.05 -22.56 -17.58
N SER A 292 0.47 -22.26 -16.35
CA SER A 292 -0.15 -22.79 -15.12
C SER A 292 -1.51 -22.18 -14.80
N PHE A 293 -1.84 -21.02 -15.39
CA PHE A 293 -3.11 -20.31 -15.16
C PHE A 293 -4.07 -20.34 -16.37
N ASN A 294 -3.80 -21.21 -17.35
CA ASN A 294 -4.66 -21.41 -18.53
C ASN A 294 -4.81 -20.16 -19.43
N HIS A 295 -3.75 -19.36 -19.58
CA HIS A 295 -3.75 -18.18 -20.44
C HIS A 295 -3.19 -18.50 -21.83
N PHE A 296 -3.98 -19.20 -22.66
CA PHE A 296 -3.57 -19.66 -23.99
C PHE A 296 -2.96 -18.56 -24.87
N GLU A 297 -3.62 -17.41 -25.02
CA GLU A 297 -3.10 -16.32 -25.86
C GLU A 297 -1.81 -15.71 -25.27
N ALA A 298 -1.64 -15.71 -23.95
CA ALA A 298 -0.43 -15.21 -23.31
C ALA A 298 0.74 -16.16 -23.55
N VAL A 299 0.51 -17.47 -23.40
CA VAL A 299 1.48 -18.51 -23.79
C VAL A 299 1.90 -18.32 -25.24
N LYS A 300 0.92 -18.17 -26.15
CA LYS A 300 1.19 -17.98 -27.58
C LYS A 300 2.04 -16.74 -27.85
N VAL A 301 1.69 -15.59 -27.28
CA VAL A 301 2.45 -14.34 -27.48
C VAL A 301 3.87 -14.44 -26.91
N LEU A 302 4.04 -15.07 -25.76
CA LEU A 302 5.37 -15.31 -25.19
C LEU A 302 6.21 -16.22 -26.09
N LEU A 303 5.63 -17.29 -26.64
CA LEU A 303 6.31 -18.19 -27.59
C LEU A 303 6.65 -17.51 -28.92
N GLU A 304 5.74 -16.70 -29.47
CA GLU A 304 5.98 -15.89 -30.67
C GLU A 304 7.13 -14.88 -30.47
N ASN A 305 7.38 -14.47 -29.22
CA ASN A 305 8.51 -13.63 -28.83
C ASN A 305 9.74 -14.44 -28.35
N ASN A 306 9.79 -15.74 -28.63
CA ASN A 306 10.92 -16.64 -28.35
C ASN A 306 11.20 -16.89 -26.85
N ALA A 307 10.14 -16.99 -26.03
CA ALA A 307 10.28 -17.53 -24.68
C ALA A 307 10.88 -18.96 -24.71
N ASP A 308 11.83 -19.24 -23.82
CA ASP A 308 12.53 -20.53 -23.74
C ASP A 308 11.63 -21.57 -23.05
N THR A 309 11.18 -22.57 -23.81
CA THR A 309 10.33 -23.66 -23.32
C THR A 309 11.07 -24.68 -22.45
N SER A 310 12.41 -24.65 -22.46
CA SER A 310 13.26 -25.65 -21.81
C SER A 310 13.65 -25.29 -20.38
N ILE A 311 13.40 -24.06 -19.93
CA ILE A 311 13.66 -23.64 -18.55
C ILE A 311 12.81 -24.47 -17.59
N THR A 312 13.41 -24.89 -16.48
CA THR A 312 12.75 -25.67 -15.44
C THR A 312 12.72 -24.91 -14.12
N ASP A 313 11.64 -25.07 -13.36
CA ASP A 313 11.57 -24.66 -11.96
C ASP A 313 12.45 -25.54 -11.05
N GLU A 314 12.44 -25.25 -9.74
CA GLU A 314 13.22 -26.00 -8.74
C GLU A 314 12.86 -27.50 -8.64
N ASP A 315 11.63 -27.86 -9.05
CA ASP A 315 11.14 -29.24 -9.11
C ASP A 315 11.52 -29.94 -10.43
N GLY A 316 12.21 -29.22 -11.34
CA GLY A 316 12.56 -29.71 -12.67
C GLY A 316 11.42 -29.69 -13.67
N ARG A 317 10.35 -28.91 -13.43
CA ARG A 317 9.18 -28.82 -14.32
C ARG A 317 9.31 -27.64 -15.29
N THR A 318 9.00 -27.90 -16.56
CA THR A 318 8.86 -26.90 -17.62
C THR A 318 7.45 -26.31 -17.65
N ALA A 319 7.21 -25.28 -18.47
CA ALA A 319 5.86 -24.78 -18.75
C ALA A 319 4.92 -25.88 -19.29
N LEU A 320 5.45 -26.81 -20.10
CA LEU A 320 4.70 -27.95 -20.63
C LEU A 320 4.29 -28.92 -19.50
N ASP A 321 5.16 -29.16 -18.53
CA ASP A 321 4.85 -30.02 -17.38
C ASP A 321 3.76 -29.42 -16.51
N TRP A 322 3.77 -28.09 -16.31
CA TRP A 322 2.70 -27.37 -15.61
C TRP A 322 1.36 -27.46 -16.34
N ALA A 323 1.34 -27.23 -17.67
CA ALA A 323 0.12 -27.36 -18.47
C ALA A 323 -0.45 -28.80 -18.45
N LYS A 324 0.42 -29.82 -18.46
CA LYS A 324 0.04 -31.23 -18.33
C LYS A 324 -0.53 -31.56 -16.95
N LEU A 325 0.10 -31.04 -15.89
CA LEU A 325 -0.35 -31.27 -14.51
C LEU A 325 -1.77 -30.74 -14.26
N GLU A 326 -2.09 -29.58 -14.83
CA GLU A 326 -3.40 -28.93 -14.68
C GLU A 326 -4.44 -29.40 -15.73
N ASN A 327 -4.03 -30.19 -16.73
CA ASN A 327 -4.85 -30.69 -17.84
C ASN A 327 -5.37 -29.59 -18.80
N PHE A 328 -4.52 -28.63 -19.16
CA PHE A 328 -4.83 -27.61 -20.17
C PHE A 328 -4.44 -28.10 -21.57
N GLU A 329 -5.26 -28.96 -22.16
CA GLU A 329 -4.98 -29.67 -23.42
C GLU A 329 -4.56 -28.73 -24.57
N ASP A 330 -5.25 -27.60 -24.76
CA ASP A 330 -4.93 -26.63 -25.82
C ASP A 330 -3.53 -26.01 -25.65
N ILE A 331 -3.13 -25.73 -24.41
CA ILE A 331 -1.79 -25.18 -24.09
C ILE A 331 -0.71 -26.26 -24.24
N VAL A 332 -1.04 -27.51 -23.88
CA VAL A 332 -0.14 -28.65 -24.09
C VAL A 332 0.14 -28.83 -25.59
N GLU A 333 -0.90 -28.83 -26.42
CA GLU A 333 -0.74 -28.92 -27.88
C GLU A 333 0.13 -27.77 -28.41
N LEU A 334 -0.17 -26.53 -28.01
CA LEU A 334 0.61 -25.37 -28.41
C LEU A 334 2.09 -25.46 -27.99
N LEU A 335 2.40 -25.82 -26.75
CA LEU A 335 3.79 -25.94 -26.27
C LEU A 335 4.54 -27.08 -26.95
N GLU A 336 3.87 -28.18 -27.34
CA GLU A 336 4.47 -29.27 -28.10
C GLU A 336 4.83 -28.87 -29.54
N GLU A 337 4.15 -27.87 -30.14
CA GLU A 337 4.52 -27.33 -31.45
C GLU A 337 5.82 -26.51 -31.43
N TYR A 338 6.20 -25.95 -30.28
CA TYR A 338 7.36 -25.08 -30.10
C TYR A 338 8.60 -25.78 -29.50
N ASN A 339 8.53 -27.10 -29.28
CA ASN A 339 9.59 -27.92 -28.66
C ASN A 339 10.53 -28.63 -29.65
#